data_AF-A0A382NSX8-F1
#
_entry.id   AF-A0A382NSX8-F1
#
_cell.length_a   1.000
_cell.length_b   1.000
_cell.length_c   1.000
_cell.angle_alpha   90.00
_cell.angle_beta   90.00
_cell.angle_gamma   90.00
#
_symmetry.space_group_name_H-M   'P 1'
#
loop_
_entity.id
_entity.type
_entity.pdbx_description
1 polymer ?
#
loop_
_entity_poly.entity_id
_entity_poly.type
_entity_poly.pdbx_seq_one_letter_code
_entity_poly.pdbx_strand_id
1 'polypeptide(L)'
;VVQLLILGSTFGAITATAQEETRLDVMTMPRPIEALDNVWIEELTMMEVRDALAEGKTTALILTGGIEQNGPYLTTGKHNHVLRVMGESIARRLGDALIAPIVTLEPGNPDIGRSPGTVVLSRETYESVLT
;
A
#
# COMPACT_ATOMS: atom_id res chain seq x y z
N VAL A 1 -58.14 -33.11 25.84
CA VAL A 1 -57.20 -31.99 26.05
C VAL A 1 -56.07 -32.16 25.06
N VAL A 2 -55.94 -31.25 24.09
CA VAL A 2 -54.69 -30.62 23.58
C VAL A 2 -55.14 -29.77 22.38
N GLN A 3 -55.03 -28.45 22.50
CA GLN A 3 -55.24 -27.51 21.40
C GLN A 3 -53.86 -27.10 20.90
N LEU A 4 -53.55 -27.45 19.65
CA LEU A 4 -52.28 -27.14 19.00
C LEU A 4 -52.30 -25.67 18.55
N LEU A 5 -51.49 -24.82 19.19
CA LEU A 5 -51.26 -23.44 18.80
C LEU A 5 -50.07 -23.39 17.82
N ILE A 6 -50.36 -23.15 16.54
CA ILE A 6 -49.32 -22.85 15.54
C ILE A 6 -49.15 -21.33 15.50
N LEU A 7 -48.02 -20.84 16.00
CA LEU A 7 -47.62 -19.45 15.90
C LEU A 7 -46.96 -19.22 14.52
N GLY A 8 -47.65 -18.54 13.62
CA GLY A 8 -47.10 -18.14 12.33
C GLY A 8 -46.28 -16.86 12.46
N SER A 9 -44.96 -16.96 12.32
CA SER A 9 -44.07 -15.80 12.28
C SER A 9 -43.92 -15.34 10.84
N THR A 10 -44.52 -14.21 10.47
CA THR A 10 -44.24 -13.54 9.19
C THR A 10 -42.93 -12.77 9.30
N PHE A 11 -41.87 -13.27 8.66
CA PHE A 11 -40.66 -12.48 8.43
C PHE A 11 -40.95 -11.45 7.35
N GLY A 12 -41.14 -10.19 7.75
CA GLY A 12 -41.13 -9.06 6.82
C GLY A 12 -39.73 -8.86 6.26
N ALA A 13 -39.61 -8.68 4.94
CA ALA A 13 -38.33 -8.40 4.30
C ALA A 13 -37.77 -7.06 4.83
N ILE A 14 -36.66 -7.12 5.56
CA ILE A 14 -35.87 -5.95 5.90
C ILE A 14 -35.04 -5.61 4.65
N THR A 15 -35.49 -4.62 3.88
CA THR A 15 -34.63 -4.02 2.85
C THR A 15 -33.58 -3.18 3.56
N ALA A 16 -32.33 -3.64 3.54
CA ALA A 16 -31.20 -2.85 4.01
C ALA A 16 -30.94 -1.69 3.04
N THR A 17 -31.42 -0.48 3.36
CA THR A 17 -31.27 0.73 2.54
C THR A 17 -29.97 1.51 2.82
N ALA A 18 -29.08 0.98 3.66
CA ALA A 18 -27.89 1.70 4.14
C ALA A 18 -26.87 2.09 3.04
N GLN A 19 -27.02 1.57 1.81
CA GLN A 19 -26.17 1.90 0.66
C GLN A 19 -26.90 2.67 -0.44
N GLU A 20 -28.08 3.22 -0.15
CA GLU A 20 -28.88 4.01 -1.10
C GLU A 20 -28.55 5.51 -1.04
N GLU A 21 -27.40 5.89 -0.47
CA GLU A 21 -26.88 7.25 -0.58
C GLU A 21 -26.22 7.45 -1.95
N THR A 22 -26.42 8.65 -2.52
CA THR A 22 -25.77 9.06 -3.77
C THR A 22 -24.26 8.92 -3.62
N ARG A 23 -23.66 7.95 -4.31
CA ARG A 23 -22.21 7.75 -4.32
C ARG A 23 -21.54 9.03 -4.81
N LEU A 24 -20.79 9.68 -3.94
CA LEU A 24 -19.98 10.84 -4.31
C LEU A 24 -18.86 10.39 -5.25
N ASP A 25 -18.63 11.17 -6.30
CA ASP A 25 -17.48 10.96 -7.18
C ASP A 25 -16.21 11.47 -6.52
N VAL A 26 -15.47 10.55 -5.91
CA VAL A 26 -14.20 10.84 -5.22
C VAL A 26 -13.09 11.31 -6.18
N MET A 27 -13.27 11.21 -7.50
CA MET A 27 -12.29 11.76 -8.47
C MET A 27 -12.40 13.28 -8.58
N THR A 28 -13.56 13.86 -8.31
CA THR A 28 -13.82 15.30 -8.50
C THR A 28 -14.21 16.02 -7.21
N MET A 29 -14.55 15.26 -6.17
CA MET A 29 -14.85 15.81 -4.86
C MET A 29 -13.65 16.60 -4.27
N PRO A 30 -13.87 17.79 -3.67
CA PRO A 30 -12.86 18.49 -2.89
C PRO A 30 -12.42 17.68 -1.67
N ARG A 31 -11.13 17.73 -1.32
CA ARG A 31 -10.65 17.06 -0.10
C ARG A 31 -11.29 17.67 1.14
N PRO A 32 -11.87 16.86 2.05
CA PRO A 32 -12.50 17.38 3.27
C PRO A 32 -11.49 17.70 4.38
N ILE A 33 -10.26 17.20 4.27
CA ILE A 33 -9.16 17.38 5.22
C ILE A 33 -7.93 17.85 4.43
N GLU A 34 -7.14 18.72 5.06
CA GLU A 34 -5.88 19.21 4.50
C GLU A 34 -4.89 18.07 4.22
N ALA A 35 -3.98 18.29 3.26
CA ALA A 35 -2.99 17.27 2.89
C ALA A 35 -1.94 17.12 3.97
N LEU A 36 -1.55 15.88 4.24
CA LEU A 36 -0.30 15.63 4.95
C LEU A 36 0.90 16.09 4.09
N ASP A 37 1.86 16.79 4.70
CA ASP A 37 3.16 17.07 4.07
C ASP A 37 4.01 15.78 4.02
N ASN A 38 3.72 14.95 3.04
CA ASN A 38 4.40 13.68 2.83
C ASN A 38 4.65 13.43 1.33
N VAL A 39 5.67 12.63 1.04
CA VAL A 39 6.06 12.23 -0.31
C VAL A 39 5.89 10.72 -0.53
N TRP A 40 5.55 9.95 0.50
CA TRP A 40 5.32 8.51 0.41
C TRP A 40 3.86 8.22 0.03
N ILE A 41 3.64 7.62 -1.15
CA ILE A 41 2.29 7.31 -1.67
C ILE A 41 1.50 6.43 -0.69
N GLU A 42 2.17 5.48 -0.01
CA GLU A 42 1.53 4.57 0.96
C GLU A 42 1.08 5.25 2.26
N GLU A 43 1.48 6.51 2.48
CA GLU A 43 1.10 7.31 3.65
C GLU A 43 0.14 8.45 3.30
N LEU A 44 -0.30 8.50 2.05
CA LEU A 44 -1.27 9.45 1.53
C LEU A 44 -2.58 8.74 1.22
N THR A 45 -3.68 9.45 1.42
CA THR A 45 -4.98 9.07 0.90
C THR A 45 -5.00 9.19 -0.62
N MET A 46 -5.91 8.46 -1.26
CA MET A 46 -6.11 8.54 -2.71
C MET A 46 -6.34 9.98 -3.20
N MET A 47 -7.09 10.80 -2.45
CA MET A 47 -7.35 12.18 -2.86
C MET A 47 -6.10 13.06 -2.74
N GLU A 48 -5.24 12.84 -1.74
CA GLU A 48 -3.97 13.56 -1.62
C GLU A 48 -3.00 13.20 -2.76
N VAL A 49 -2.93 11.93 -3.15
CA VAL A 49 -2.15 11.51 -4.33
C VAL A 49 -2.71 12.17 -5.60
N ARG A 50 -4.04 12.09 -5.81
CA ARG A 50 -4.72 12.73 -6.94
C ARG A 50 -4.39 14.22 -7.04
N ASP A 51 -4.53 14.95 -5.93
CA ASP A 51 -4.33 16.39 -5.91
C ASP A 51 -2.84 16.74 -6.07
N ALA A 52 -1.92 15.98 -5.47
CA ALA A 52 -0.49 16.16 -5.66
C ALA A 52 -0.07 16.01 -7.14
N LEU A 53 -0.66 15.05 -7.86
CA LEU A 53 -0.44 14.91 -9.31
C LEU A 53 -0.98 16.13 -10.08
N ALA A 54 -2.18 16.61 -9.74
CA ALA A 54 -2.76 17.82 -10.35
C ALA A 54 -1.96 19.09 -10.04
N GLU A 55 -1.30 19.14 -8.88
CA GLU A 55 -0.41 20.22 -8.43
C GLU A 55 1.00 20.13 -9.04
N GLY A 56 1.29 19.12 -9.87
CA GLY A 56 2.51 19.05 -10.67
C GLY A 56 3.56 18.05 -10.20
N LYS A 57 3.23 17.12 -9.29
CA LYS A 57 4.07 15.94 -9.08
C LYS A 57 4.04 15.07 -10.34
N THR A 58 5.20 14.83 -10.94
CA THR A 58 5.30 14.10 -12.22
C THR A 58 6.35 12.98 -12.20
N THR A 59 7.16 12.92 -11.14
CA THR A 59 8.22 11.92 -10.99
C THR A 59 7.82 10.88 -9.93
N ALA A 60 7.99 9.59 -10.23
CA ALA A 60 7.85 8.51 -9.25
C ALA A 60 9.22 7.92 -8.92
N LEU A 61 9.58 7.89 -7.63
CA LEU A 61 10.73 7.15 -7.14
C LEU A 61 10.30 5.72 -6.78
N ILE A 62 10.83 4.76 -7.51
CA ILE A 62 10.69 3.33 -7.20
C ILE A 62 11.97 2.87 -6.52
N LEU A 63 11.89 2.59 -5.22
CA LEU A 63 13.04 2.19 -4.42
C LEU A 63 13.05 0.68 -4.23
N THR A 64 14.22 0.07 -4.41
CA THR A 64 14.39 -1.38 -4.36
C THR A 64 15.42 -1.75 -3.30
N GLY A 65 15.01 -2.52 -2.29
CA GLY A 65 15.88 -3.02 -1.23
C GLY A 65 15.96 -4.54 -1.23
N GLY A 66 16.08 -5.14 -0.04
CA GLY A 66 16.32 -6.57 0.11
C GLY A 66 16.39 -7.02 1.56
N ILE A 67 16.30 -8.34 1.76
CA ILE A 67 16.42 -9.01 3.05
C ILE A 67 17.55 -10.03 2.94
N GLU A 68 18.73 -9.71 3.46
CA GLU A 68 19.92 -10.58 3.33
C GLU A 68 20.82 -10.60 4.56
N GLN A 69 21.71 -11.60 4.62
CA GLN A 69 22.69 -11.72 5.69
C GLN A 69 23.72 -10.60 5.57
N ASN A 70 23.99 -9.93 6.70
CA ASN A 70 24.85 -8.75 6.76
C ASN A 70 25.84 -8.81 7.93
N GLY A 71 26.32 -10.01 8.24
CA GLY A 71 27.06 -10.27 9.46
C GLY A 71 26.16 -10.41 10.70
N PRO A 72 26.77 -10.54 11.89
CA PRO A 72 26.05 -10.90 13.11
C PRO A 72 25.36 -9.74 13.84
N TYR A 73 25.61 -8.49 13.44
CA TYR A 73 25.17 -7.30 14.19
C TYR A 73 24.27 -6.34 13.39
N LEU A 74 23.90 -6.71 12.17
CA LEU A 74 22.99 -5.92 11.34
C LEU A 74 21.70 -6.71 11.10
N THR A 75 20.59 -5.99 11.12
CA THR A 75 19.29 -6.53 10.68
C THR A 75 19.35 -6.92 9.21
N THR A 76 18.67 -8.00 8.84
CA THR A 76 18.65 -8.48 7.44
C THR A 76 18.04 -7.46 6.48
N GLY A 77 17.11 -6.62 6.94
CA GLY A 77 16.45 -5.58 6.16
C GLY A 77 17.13 -4.21 6.17
N LYS A 78 18.44 -4.11 6.46
CA LYS A 78 19.15 -2.82 6.55
C LYS A 78 18.94 -1.92 5.33
N HIS A 79 18.88 -2.48 4.12
CA HIS A 79 18.67 -1.75 2.87
C HIS A 79 17.33 -1.01 2.88
N ASN A 80 16.26 -1.68 3.32
CA ASN A 80 14.93 -1.11 3.40
C ASN A 80 14.88 0.06 4.39
N HIS A 81 15.54 -0.08 5.55
CA HIS A 81 15.63 1.00 6.54
C HIS A 81 16.38 2.23 6.00
N VAL A 82 17.51 2.01 5.33
CA VAL A 82 18.28 3.10 4.70
C VAL A 82 17.44 3.80 3.62
N LEU A 83 16.76 3.03 2.76
CA LEU A 83 15.91 3.59 1.71
C LEU A 83 14.74 4.41 2.26
N ARG A 84 14.14 3.99 3.38
CA ARG A 84 13.05 4.74 4.02
C ARG A 84 13.47 6.13 4.48
N VAL A 85 14.73 6.28 4.95
CA VAL A 85 15.27 7.58 5.37
C VAL A 85 15.78 8.40 4.18
N MET A 86 16.56 7.77 3.29
CA MET A 86 17.20 8.47 2.17
C MET A 86 16.22 8.85 1.06
N GLY A 87 15.22 8.01 0.80
CA GLY A 87 14.22 8.21 -0.25
C GLY A 87 13.49 9.54 -0.10
N GLU A 88 13.07 9.88 1.11
CA GLU A 88 12.39 11.14 1.39
C GLU A 88 13.28 12.35 1.08
N SER A 89 14.55 12.32 1.52
CA SER A 89 15.49 13.40 1.24
C SER A 89 15.71 13.58 -0.26
N ILE A 90 15.71 12.51 -1.05
CA ILE A 90 15.86 12.58 -2.50
C ILE A 90 14.60 13.16 -3.14
N ALA A 91 13.42 12.65 -2.81
CA ALA A 91 12.15 13.13 -3.37
C ALA A 91 11.91 14.61 -3.09
N ARG A 92 12.17 15.06 -1.85
CA ARG A 92 12.05 16.48 -1.48
C ARG A 92 13.04 17.36 -2.23
N ARG A 93 14.24 16.86 -2.54
CA ARG A 93 15.26 17.62 -3.29
C ARG A 93 14.96 17.70 -4.78
N LEU A 94 14.28 16.71 -5.35
CA LEU A 94 13.74 16.78 -6.71
C LEU A 94 12.57 17.77 -6.81
N GLY A 95 11.74 17.84 -5.75
CA GLY A 95 10.65 18.81 -5.62
C GLY A 95 9.36 18.39 -6.32
N ASP A 96 9.44 17.60 -7.39
CA ASP A 96 8.33 17.13 -8.22
C ASP A 96 8.05 15.61 -8.07
N ALA A 97 8.70 14.96 -7.11
CA ALA A 97 8.65 13.51 -6.94
C ALA A 97 7.70 13.06 -5.81
N LEU A 98 7.07 11.91 -6.03
CA LEU A 98 6.44 11.05 -5.01
C LEU A 98 7.17 9.69 -4.98
N ILE A 99 7.09 8.98 -3.86
CA ILE A 99 7.78 7.70 -3.64
C ILE A 99 6.75 6.59 -3.56
N ALA A 100 6.91 5.57 -4.41
CA ALA A 100 6.12 4.35 -4.34
C ALA A 100 6.53 3.48 -3.14
N PRO A 101 5.70 2.51 -2.72
CA PRO A 101 6.11 1.52 -1.72
C PRO A 101 7.45 0.88 -2.09
N ILE A 102 8.32 0.70 -1.09
CA ILE A 102 9.64 0.08 -1.31
C ILE A 102 9.42 -1.37 -1.76
N VAL A 103 10.09 -1.78 -2.84
CA VAL A 103 10.20 -3.20 -3.20
C VAL A 103 11.21 -3.83 -2.25
N THR A 104 10.71 -4.47 -1.20
CA THR A 104 11.53 -4.88 -0.04
C THR A 104 12.33 -6.17 -0.22
N LEU A 105 12.10 -6.90 -1.32
CA LEU A 105 12.75 -8.17 -1.62
C LEU A 105 13.56 -8.06 -2.91
N GLU A 106 14.79 -8.56 -2.88
CA GLU A 106 15.70 -8.54 -4.01
C GLU A 106 15.57 -9.80 -4.89
N PRO A 107 16.00 -9.75 -6.16
CA PRO A 107 15.98 -10.90 -7.03
C PRO A 107 17.05 -11.94 -6.65
N GLY A 108 16.71 -13.21 -6.79
CA GLY A 108 17.60 -14.34 -6.55
C GLY A 108 17.03 -15.66 -7.07
N ASN A 109 17.72 -16.75 -6.78
CA ASN A 109 17.16 -18.10 -6.94
C ASN A 109 16.56 -18.55 -5.60
N PRO A 110 15.22 -18.75 -5.50
CA PRO A 110 14.56 -19.23 -4.28
C PRO A 110 14.83 -20.71 -3.96
N ASP A 111 15.28 -21.51 -4.93
CA ASP A 111 15.52 -22.95 -4.75
C ASP A 111 16.88 -23.25 -4.11
N ILE A 112 17.76 -22.25 -4.01
CA ILE A 112 19.07 -22.38 -3.38
C ILE A 112 18.94 -21.96 -1.91
N GLY A 113 19.24 -22.89 -1.00
CA GLY A 113 19.30 -22.59 0.43
C GLY A 113 20.28 -21.45 0.72
N ARG A 114 19.81 -20.44 1.45
CA ARG A 114 20.57 -19.23 1.81
C ARG A 114 20.86 -19.16 3.30
N SER A 115 21.66 -18.17 3.68
CA SER A 115 21.86 -17.79 5.07
C SER A 115 20.50 -17.58 5.78
N PRO A 116 20.36 -17.98 7.06
CA PRO A 116 19.13 -17.80 7.80
C PRO A 116 18.62 -16.35 7.75
N GLY A 117 17.33 -16.20 7.43
CA GLY A 117 16.66 -14.91 7.34
C GLY A 117 16.76 -14.22 5.97
N THR A 118 17.57 -14.70 5.02
CA THR A 118 17.55 -14.17 3.65
C THR A 118 16.28 -14.60 2.91
N VAL A 119 15.60 -13.64 2.27
CA VAL A 119 14.38 -13.86 1.48
C VAL A 119 14.52 -13.17 0.13
N VAL A 120 14.25 -13.88 -0.95
CA VAL A 120 14.40 -13.39 -2.33
C VAL A 120 13.15 -13.68 -3.16
N LEU A 121 12.95 -12.88 -4.20
CA LEU A 121 12.03 -13.21 -5.30
C LEU A 121 12.80 -13.91 -6.41
N SER A 122 12.12 -14.74 -7.22
CA SER A 122 12.72 -15.16 -8.49
C SER A 122 12.98 -13.92 -9.36
N ARG A 123 13.97 -13.98 -10.25
CA ARG A 123 14.23 -12.88 -11.20
C ARG A 123 12.97 -12.51 -11.98
N GLU A 124 12.26 -13.49 -12.50
CA GLU A 124 11.03 -13.29 -13.29
C GLU A 124 9.94 -12.59 -12.47
N THR A 125 9.74 -13.00 -11.21
CA THR A 125 8.77 -12.34 -10.32
C THR A 125 9.20 -10.92 -9.99
N TYR A 126 10.49 -10.69 -9.73
CA TYR A 126 11.01 -9.35 -9.45
C TYR A 126 10.84 -8.41 -10.64
N GLU A 127 11.13 -8.87 -11.86
CA GLU A 127 10.87 -8.12 -13.10
C GLU A 127 9.38 -7.81 -13.25
N SER A 128 8.50 -8.80 -13.02
CA SER A 128 7.03 -8.62 -13.09
C SER A 128 6.47 -7.63 -12.07
N VAL A 129 7.18 -7.35 -10.97
CA VAL A 129 6.79 -6.32 -10.00
C VAL A 129 7.17 -4.92 -10.47
N LEU A 130 8.20 -4.79 -11.30
CA LEU A 130 8.78 -3.50 -11.71
C LEU A 130 8.33 -3.02 -13.10
N THR A 131 7.70 -3.86 -13.91
CA THR A 131 7.30 -3.57 -15.29
C THR A 131 5.83 -3.88 -15.53
#